data_AF-A0A2V5PUF7-F1
#
_entry.id   AF-A0A2V5PUF7-F1
#
_cell.length_a   1.000
_cell.length_b   1.000
_cell.length_c   1.000
_cell.angle_alpha   90.00
_cell.angle_beta   90.00
_cell.angle_gamma   90.00
#
_symmetry.space_group_name_H-M   'P 1'
#
loop_
_entity.id
_entity.type
_entity.pdbx_description
1 polymer ?
#
loop_
_entity_poly.entity_id
_entity_poly.type
_entity_poly.pdbx_seq_one_letter_code
_entity_poly.pdbx_strand_id
1 'polypeptide(L)'
;MEWTPASRDYVVDEADQFERLVIDYFASEYQAGRTPNPCVMCNEKLKFGNLWSKAKALGCDYIATGHYAIMEHQPDRAVLRKSVDRRKDQSYFLFSLHQTQLRRALTPLGRMTKPQIRE
;
A
#
# COMPACT_ATOMS: atom_id res chain seq x y z
N MET A 1 -4.08 1.17 -35.44
CA MET A 1 -3.07 1.49 -34.41
C MET A 1 -3.49 0.72 -33.18
N GLU A 2 -3.00 -0.50 -33.01
CA GLU A 2 -3.33 -1.32 -31.83
C GLU A 2 -2.62 -0.73 -30.62
N TRP A 3 -3.39 -0.38 -29.60
CA TRP A 3 -2.88 0.01 -28.30
C TRP A 3 -2.43 -1.25 -27.57
N THR A 4 -1.15 -1.61 -27.69
CA THR A 4 -0.53 -2.55 -26.75
C THR A 4 -0.05 -1.75 -25.54
N PRO A 5 -0.60 -1.94 -24.34
CA PRO A 5 -0.03 -1.34 -23.15
C PRO A 5 1.43 -1.82 -23.00
N ALA A 6 2.34 -0.89 -22.73
CA ALA A 6 3.75 -1.21 -22.48
C ALA A 6 3.97 -1.94 -21.13
N SER A 7 2.91 -2.18 -20.35
CA SER A 7 2.93 -2.85 -19.06
C SER A 7 2.61 -4.34 -19.18
N ARG A 8 3.32 -5.16 -18.38
CA ARG A 8 2.97 -6.56 -18.17
C ARG A 8 2.03 -6.68 -16.99
N ASP A 9 0.92 -7.37 -17.17
CA ASP A 9 -0.05 -7.63 -16.12
C ASP A 9 0.18 -9.03 -15.53
N TYR A 10 0.09 -9.12 -14.20
CA TYR A 10 0.25 -10.37 -13.46
C TYR A 10 -0.92 -10.54 -12.50
N VAL A 11 -1.39 -11.77 -12.37
CA VAL A 11 -2.31 -12.17 -11.30
C VAL A 11 -1.51 -12.82 -10.20
N VAL A 12 -1.71 -12.34 -8.97
CA VAL A 12 -1.02 -12.84 -7.80
C VAL A 12 -2.07 -13.32 -6.81
N ASP A 13 -2.10 -14.63 -6.56
CA ASP A 13 -2.93 -15.18 -5.49
C ASP A 13 -2.25 -14.99 -4.12
N GLU A 14 -2.99 -14.37 -3.20
CA GLU A 14 -2.62 -14.11 -1.81
C GLU A 14 -3.79 -14.46 -0.87
N ALA A 15 -4.80 -15.23 -1.32
CA ALA A 15 -5.99 -15.53 -0.52
C ALA A 15 -5.63 -16.16 0.84
N ASP A 16 -4.78 -17.18 0.81
CA ASP A 16 -4.24 -17.86 1.99
C ASP A 16 -3.50 -16.92 2.95
N GLN A 17 -2.72 -15.98 2.41
CA GLN A 17 -1.95 -15.03 3.21
C GLN A 17 -2.87 -13.94 3.77
N PHE A 18 -3.89 -13.54 3.02
CA PHE A 18 -4.91 -12.61 3.46
C PHE A 18 -5.76 -13.19 4.58
N GLU A 19 -6.19 -14.44 4.47
CA GLU A 19 -6.89 -15.14 5.54
C GLU A 19 -6.05 -15.15 6.83
N ARG A 20 -4.83 -15.68 6.76
CA ARG A 20 -3.96 -15.80 7.94
C ARG A 20 -3.53 -14.48 8.57
N LEU A 21 -3.17 -13.49 7.75
CA LEU A 21 -2.53 -12.26 8.26
C LEU A 21 -3.53 -11.14 8.57
N VAL A 22 -4.74 -11.21 8.00
CA VAL A 22 -5.74 -10.14 8.12
C VAL A 22 -7.03 -10.65 8.72
N ILE A 23 -7.60 -11.74 8.20
CA ILE A 23 -8.90 -12.25 8.67
C ILE A 23 -8.79 -12.92 10.04
N ASP A 24 -7.79 -13.77 10.25
CA ASP A 24 -7.58 -14.43 11.56
C ASP A 24 -7.32 -13.40 12.66
N TYR A 25 -6.46 -12.41 12.38
CA TYR A 25 -6.24 -11.26 13.27
C TYR A 25 -7.56 -10.56 13.58
N PHE A 26 -8.30 -10.16 12.54
CA PHE A 26 -9.58 -9.47 12.69
C PHE A 26 -10.56 -10.26 13.56
N ALA A 27 -10.75 -11.54 13.27
CA ALA A 27 -11.65 -12.42 14.01
C ALA A 27 -11.23 -12.55 15.49
N SER A 28 -9.94 -12.77 15.76
CA SER A 28 -9.41 -12.91 17.12
C SER A 28 -9.59 -11.64 17.96
N GLU A 29 -9.41 -10.46 17.37
CA GLU A 29 -9.57 -9.17 18.06
C GLU A 29 -11.04 -8.90 18.38
N TYR A 30 -11.95 -9.24 17.46
CA TYR A 30 -13.39 -9.18 17.70
C TYR A 30 -13.84 -10.14 18.80
N GLN A 31 -13.34 -11.38 18.79
CA GLN A 31 -13.60 -12.36 19.85
C GLN A 31 -13.14 -11.87 21.22
N ALA A 32 -12.09 -11.04 21.25
CA ALA A 32 -11.58 -10.43 22.46
C ALA A 32 -12.25 -9.08 22.82
N GLY A 33 -13.35 -8.71 22.15
CA GLY A 33 -14.12 -7.50 22.44
C GLY A 33 -13.46 -6.20 21.98
N ARG A 34 -12.48 -6.26 21.08
CA ARG A 34 -11.79 -5.09 20.51
C ARG A 34 -12.32 -4.78 19.11
N THR A 35 -12.07 -3.54 18.66
CA THR A 35 -12.37 -3.09 17.29
C THR A 35 -11.06 -2.99 16.50
N PRO A 36 -10.66 -4.04 15.77
CA PRO A 36 -9.42 -4.06 14.99
C PRO A 36 -9.50 -3.20 13.73
N ASN A 37 -8.33 -2.81 13.22
CA ASN A 37 -8.19 -2.20 11.90
C ASN A 37 -7.46 -3.15 10.92
N PRO A 38 -8.19 -3.97 10.15
CA PRO A 38 -7.60 -4.95 9.22
C PRO A 38 -6.89 -4.29 8.04
N CYS A 39 -7.28 -3.06 7.66
CA CYS A 39 -6.67 -2.33 6.56
C CYS A 39 -5.21 -1.96 6.84
N VAL A 40 -4.89 -1.60 8.09
CA VAL A 40 -3.51 -1.33 8.52
C VAL A 40 -2.67 -2.61 8.38
N MET A 41 -3.19 -3.75 8.86
CA MET A 41 -2.51 -5.04 8.73
C MET A 41 -2.31 -5.47 7.28
N CYS A 42 -3.33 -5.32 6.43
CA CYS A 42 -3.24 -5.63 5.01
C CYS A 42 -2.17 -4.78 4.30
N ASN A 43 -2.10 -3.48 4.59
CA ASN A 43 -1.08 -2.62 3.99
C ASN A 43 0.34 -3.02 4.45
N GLU A 44 0.54 -3.25 5.74
CA GLU A 44 1.87 -3.61 6.27
C GLU A 44 2.32 -5.01 5.83
N LYS A 45 1.46 -6.02 5.92
CA LYS A 45 1.85 -7.42 5.74
C LYS A 45 1.73 -7.90 4.30
N LEU A 46 0.69 -7.48 3.57
CA LEU A 46 0.44 -7.94 2.21
C LEU A 46 0.96 -6.94 1.18
N LYS A 47 0.38 -5.74 1.13
CA LYS A 47 0.66 -4.80 0.03
C LYS A 47 2.12 -4.35 0.02
N PHE A 48 2.66 -3.94 1.16
CA PHE A 48 4.06 -3.54 1.27
C PHE A 48 4.97 -4.63 1.87
N GLY A 49 4.43 -5.84 2.09
CA GLY A 49 5.17 -7.01 2.58
C GLY A 49 5.27 -8.09 1.50
N ASN A 50 4.32 -9.02 1.46
CA ASN A 50 4.33 -10.15 0.51
C ASN A 50 4.41 -9.70 -0.96
N LEU A 51 3.60 -8.72 -1.36
CA LEU A 51 3.60 -8.21 -2.73
C LEU A 51 4.93 -7.53 -3.08
N TRP A 52 5.59 -6.86 -2.13
CA TRP A 52 6.95 -6.36 -2.33
C TRP A 52 7.94 -7.52 -2.58
N SER A 53 7.84 -8.61 -1.83
CA SER A 53 8.73 -9.77 -2.03
C SER A 53 8.59 -10.37 -3.44
N LYS A 54 7.36 -10.43 -3.95
CA LYS A 54 7.06 -10.86 -5.32
C LYS A 54 7.56 -9.85 -6.37
N ALA A 55 7.30 -8.56 -6.16
CA ALA A 55 7.79 -7.50 -7.06
C ALA A 55 9.33 -7.49 -7.15
N LYS A 56 10.02 -7.66 -6.02
CA LYS A 56 11.48 -7.76 -5.98
C LYS A 56 11.99 -8.96 -6.80
N ALA A 57 11.32 -10.11 -6.72
CA ALA A 57 11.69 -11.29 -7.51
C ALA A 57 11.50 -11.07 -9.03
N LEU A 58 10.61 -10.16 -9.43
CA LEU A 58 10.42 -9.72 -10.81
C LEU A 58 11.41 -8.62 -11.25
N GLY A 59 12.34 -8.21 -10.38
CA GLY A 59 13.32 -7.18 -10.67
C GLY A 59 12.80 -5.74 -10.52
N CYS A 60 11.70 -5.53 -9.80
CA CYS A 60 11.20 -4.18 -9.52
C CYS A 60 11.98 -3.49 -8.41
N ASP A 61 12.28 -2.20 -8.59
CA ASP A 61 12.93 -1.36 -7.57
C ASP A 61 11.95 -0.78 -6.54
N TYR A 62 10.69 -0.58 -6.96
CA TYR A 62 9.65 0.07 -6.16
C TYR A 62 8.30 -0.65 -6.31
N ILE A 63 7.40 -0.37 -5.38
CA ILE A 63 5.99 -0.72 -5.46
C ILE A 63 5.12 0.53 -5.40
N ALA A 64 4.26 0.72 -6.40
CA ALA A 64 3.31 1.82 -6.45
C ALA A 64 1.90 1.36 -6.08
N THR A 65 1.19 2.16 -5.31
CA THR A 65 -0.24 1.93 -4.99
C THR A 65 -1.05 3.21 -5.19
N GLY A 66 -2.35 3.06 -5.41
CA GLY A 66 -3.28 4.19 -5.54
C GLY A 66 -3.65 4.88 -4.22
N HIS A 67 -2.80 4.81 -3.19
CA HIS A 67 -3.10 5.48 -1.93
C HIS A 67 -2.94 7.00 -2.05
N TYR A 68 -3.88 7.73 -1.44
CA TYR A 68 -3.79 9.17 -1.24
C TYR A 68 -2.92 9.45 -0.02
N ALA A 69 -1.61 9.35 -0.20
CA ALA A 69 -0.60 9.73 0.77
C ALA A 69 0.65 10.17 0.02
N ILE A 70 1.57 10.90 0.64
CA ILE A 70 2.82 11.31 0.01
C ILE A 70 3.95 10.50 0.65
N MET A 71 4.66 9.72 -0.17
CA MET A 71 5.95 9.14 0.17
C MET A 71 7.05 10.11 -0.26
N GLU A 72 7.87 10.55 0.69
CA GLU A 72 9.02 11.42 0.45
C GLU A 72 10.30 10.68 0.81
N HIS A 73 11.16 10.40 -0.18
CA HIS A 73 12.45 9.75 0.03
C HIS A 73 13.51 10.83 0.27
N GLN A 74 13.94 10.96 1.53
CA GLN A 74 15.03 11.85 1.95
C GLN A 74 16.34 11.04 1.97
N PRO A 75 17.52 11.69 2.01
CA PRO A 75 18.80 11.00 1.98
C PRO A 75 18.96 9.95 3.09
N ASP A 76 18.50 10.27 4.30
CA ASP A 76 18.66 9.44 5.50
C ASP A 76 17.46 8.55 5.81
N ARG A 77 16.25 8.84 5.28
CA ARG A 77 15.01 8.11 5.59
C ARG A 77 13.89 8.35 4.57
N ALA A 78 12.87 7.51 4.60
CA ALA A 78 11.61 7.79 3.91
C ALA A 78 10.57 8.32 4.90
N VAL A 79 9.80 9.33 4.49
CA VAL A 79 8.78 10.00 5.30
C VAL A 79 7.41 9.81 4.68
N LEU A 80 6.45 9.37 5.49
CA LEU A 80 5.03 9.33 5.16
C LEU A 80 4.38 10.66 5.54
N ARG A 81 3.76 11.32 4.55
CA ARG A 81 3.04 12.58 4.74
C ARG A 81 1.60 12.43 4.27
N LYS A 82 0.74 13.26 4.85
CA LYS A 82 -0.65 13.38 4.43
C LYS A 82 -0.75 13.88 2.98
N SER A 83 -1.75 13.40 2.26
CA SER A 83 -2.14 13.87 0.91
C SER A 83 -2.50 15.35 0.87
N VAL A 84 -2.36 15.97 -0.30
CA VAL A 84 -2.90 17.30 -0.59
C VAL A 84 -4.44 17.31 -0.54
N ASP A 85 -5.08 16.19 -0.90
CA ASP A 85 -6.52 16.00 -0.74
C ASP A 85 -6.83 15.48 0.66
N ARG A 86 -7.09 16.39 1.59
CA ARG A 86 -7.35 16.08 3.00
C ARG A 86 -8.56 15.16 3.21
N ARG A 87 -9.56 15.23 2.32
CA ARG A 87 -10.79 14.40 2.44
C ARG A 87 -10.57 12.98 1.97
N LYS A 88 -9.53 12.75 1.17
CA LYS A 88 -9.14 11.43 0.68
C LYS A 88 -7.89 10.89 1.34
N ASP A 89 -7.25 11.63 2.23
CA ASP A 89 -6.00 11.22 2.88
C ASP A 89 -6.11 9.81 3.50
N GLN A 90 -5.16 8.96 3.11
CA GLN A 90 -5.05 7.57 3.54
C GLN A 90 -3.76 7.31 4.33
N SER A 91 -3.02 8.37 4.71
CA SER A 91 -1.79 8.24 5.49
C SER A 91 -2.00 7.47 6.80
N TYR A 92 -3.18 7.59 7.41
CA TYR A 92 -3.57 6.79 8.59
C TYR A 92 -3.45 5.29 8.33
N PHE A 93 -3.92 4.77 7.20
CA PHE A 93 -3.84 3.31 6.94
C PHE A 93 -2.43 2.80 6.64
N LEU A 94 -1.45 3.69 6.56
CA LEU A 94 -0.04 3.40 6.26
C LEU A 94 0.88 3.68 7.45
N PHE A 95 0.34 4.05 8.63
CA PHE A 95 1.17 4.49 9.76
C PHE A 95 2.14 3.42 10.26
N SER A 96 1.82 2.13 10.08
CA SER A 96 2.60 1.01 10.60
C SER A 96 3.72 0.57 9.65
N LEU A 97 3.87 1.20 8.48
CA LEU A 97 4.93 0.88 7.53
C LEU A 97 6.31 1.20 8.11
N HIS A 98 7.21 0.23 8.03
CA HIS A 98 8.59 0.36 8.48
C HIS A 98 9.44 1.09 7.43
N GLN A 99 10.61 1.62 7.84
CA GLN A 99 11.52 2.32 6.91
C GLN A 99 11.92 1.48 5.69
N THR A 100 12.09 0.17 5.87
CA THR A 100 12.40 -0.76 4.77
C THR A 100 11.29 -0.85 3.72
N GLN A 101 10.04 -0.61 4.13
CA GLN A 101 8.86 -0.58 3.26
C GLN A 101 8.66 0.81 2.65
N LEU A 102 8.73 1.86 3.47
CA LEU A 102 8.56 3.25 3.03
C LEU A 102 9.57 3.65 1.94
N ARG A 103 10.83 3.22 2.04
CA ARG A 103 11.89 3.51 1.05
C ARG A 103 11.61 2.95 -0.34
N ARG A 104 10.71 1.97 -0.45
CA ARG A 104 10.38 1.29 -1.71
C ARG A 104 8.95 1.56 -2.16
N ALA A 105 8.18 2.29 -1.35
CA ALA A 105 6.80 2.64 -1.62
C ALA A 105 6.69 3.91 -2.46
N LEU A 106 5.81 3.88 -3.46
CA LEU A 106 5.35 5.03 -4.21
C LEU A 106 3.84 5.17 -4.09
N THR A 107 3.37 6.41 -3.96
CA THR A 107 1.94 6.75 -3.86
C THR A 107 1.64 7.94 -4.78
N PRO A 108 1.56 7.73 -6.11
CA PRO A 108 1.52 8.81 -7.10
C PRO A 108 0.34 9.77 -6.91
N LEU A 109 -0.75 9.30 -6.32
CA LEU A 109 -1.99 10.07 -6.16
C LEU A 109 -1.92 11.10 -5.03
N GLY A 110 -0.94 11.03 -4.12
CA GLY A 110 -0.89 11.89 -2.93
C GLY A 110 -0.71 13.38 -3.19
N ARG A 111 -0.25 13.76 -4.40
CA ARG A 111 -0.04 15.15 -4.81
C ARG A 111 -1.16 15.69 -5.70
N MET A 112 -2.24 14.91 -5.89
CA MET A 112 -3.37 15.28 -6.73
C MET A 112 -4.67 15.18 -5.94
N THR A 113 -5.60 16.07 -6.26
CA THR A 113 -6.98 15.98 -5.79
C THR A 113 -7.77 14.93 -6.56
N LYS A 114 -8.87 14.43 -6.00
CA LYS A 114 -9.71 13.45 -6.71
C LYS A 114 -10.18 13.91 -8.10
N PRO A 115 -10.59 15.18 -8.31
CA PRO A 115 -10.92 15.69 -9.65
C PRO A 115 -9.74 15.61 -10.61
N GLN A 116 -8.55 16.09 -10.22
CA GLN A 116 -7.34 16.07 -11.05
C GLN A 116 -6.92 14.65 -11.49
N ILE A 117 -7.26 13.62 -10.72
CA ILE A 117 -6.94 12.22 -11.06
C ILE A 117 -7.90 11.66 -12.12
N ARG A 118 -9.08 12.27 -12.29
CA ARG A 118 -10.12 11.82 -13.24
C ARG A 118 -10.12 12.59 -14.56
N GLU A 119 -9.38 13.69 -14.63
CA GLU A 119 -9.05 14.40 -15.86
C GLU A 119 -8.04 13.58 -16.69
#